data_AF-M9M8S5-F1
#
_entry.id   AF-M9M8S5-F1
#
_cell.length_a   1.000
_cell.length_b   1.000
_cell.length_c   1.000
_cell.angle_alpha   90.00
_cell.angle_beta   90.00
_cell.angle_gamma   90.00
#
_symmetry.space_group_name_H-M   'P 1'
#
loop_
_entity.id
_entity.type
_entity.pdbx_description
1 polymer ?
#
loop_
_entity_poly.entity_id
_entity_poly.type
_entity_poly.pdbx_seq_one_letter_code
_entity_poly.pdbx_strand_id
1 'polypeptide(L)'
;MQLDINKLYETYLDLHIPNPFTLAQIGERLIKQYAATQITKEKFIELYDPSFPKDPYADFHTVATVYIFRDEEGMKKLLTLDSPDEKKSFYEDINIYHSCNLILNSEDQVYVSGGTTQIGTKLLCLETDIFWGVDEEEAVLGNVRFESYLKALYLVGYIQFENDPLIEKARQRYREGYRLQRFGTQTGNNTKFL
;
A
#
# COMPACT_ATOMS: atom_id res chain seq x y z
N MET A 1 -1.96 -26.16 4.24
CA MET A 1 -0.78 -25.31 4.52
C MET A 1 -1.29 -23.95 4.92
N GLN A 2 -1.22 -23.66 6.21
CA GLN A 2 -1.64 -22.41 6.83
C GLN A 2 -0.38 -21.55 6.98
N LEU A 3 -0.51 -20.24 6.81
CA LEU A 3 0.58 -19.31 7.02
C LEU A 3 0.96 -19.31 8.52
N ASP A 4 2.23 -19.52 8.82
CA ASP A 4 2.72 -19.57 10.21
C ASP A 4 2.91 -18.15 10.74
N ILE A 5 2.02 -17.74 11.63
CA ILE A 5 2.01 -16.40 12.22
C ILE A 5 3.18 -16.18 13.17
N ASN A 6 3.62 -17.22 13.91
CA ASN A 6 4.78 -17.09 14.78
C ASN A 6 6.03 -16.80 13.96
N LYS A 7 6.20 -17.52 12.85
CA LYS A 7 7.32 -17.30 11.93
C LYS A 7 7.32 -15.89 11.34
N LEU A 8 6.14 -15.36 10.96
CA LEU A 8 6.03 -13.98 10.48
C LEU A 8 6.43 -12.96 11.56
N TYR A 9 6.00 -13.19 12.80
CA TYR A 9 6.31 -12.30 13.91
C TYR A 9 7.81 -12.31 14.26
N GLU A 10 8.44 -13.48 14.36
CA GLU A 10 9.88 -13.59 14.57
C GLU A 10 10.66 -12.85 13.48
N THR A 11 10.26 -13.04 12.21
CA THR A 11 10.90 -12.37 11.08
C THR A 11 10.66 -10.85 11.09
N TYR A 12 9.48 -10.40 11.51
CA TYR A 12 9.18 -8.98 11.67
C TYR A 12 10.12 -8.31 12.68
N LEU A 13 10.38 -8.96 13.81
CA LEU A 13 11.32 -8.47 14.82
C LEU A 13 12.75 -8.38 14.26
N ASP A 14 13.19 -9.38 13.49
CA ASP A 14 14.54 -9.41 12.91
C ASP A 14 14.77 -8.36 11.81
N LEU A 15 13.73 -8.06 11.03
CA LEU A 15 13.83 -7.14 9.89
C LEU A 15 13.82 -5.65 10.29
N HIS A 16 13.51 -5.32 11.54
CA HIS A 16 13.43 -3.94 12.05
C HIS A 16 12.59 -3.03 11.13
N ILE A 17 11.44 -3.55 10.67
CA ILE A 17 10.55 -2.83 9.78
C ILE A 17 10.02 -1.59 10.52
N PRO A 18 10.08 -0.38 9.91
CA PRO A 18 9.57 0.83 10.55
C PRO A 18 8.10 0.69 10.99
N ASN A 19 7.78 1.21 12.16
CA ASN A 19 6.42 1.21 12.71
C ASN A 19 6.22 2.42 13.64
N PRO A 20 5.61 3.53 13.19
CA PRO A 20 5.19 3.83 11.81
C PRO A 20 6.37 4.16 10.88
N PHE A 21 6.08 4.28 9.57
CA PHE A 21 7.06 4.75 8.59
C PHE A 21 7.14 6.28 8.56
N THR A 22 8.35 6.82 8.46
CA THR A 22 8.57 8.24 8.14
C THR A 22 8.34 8.51 6.65
N LEU A 23 8.02 9.75 6.27
CA LEU A 23 7.86 10.16 4.87
C LEU A 23 9.09 9.83 4.01
N ALA A 24 10.29 9.95 4.57
CA ALA A 24 11.54 9.61 3.89
C ALA A 24 11.64 8.11 3.59
N GLN A 25 11.30 7.26 4.56
CA GLN A 25 11.29 5.80 4.39
C GLN A 25 10.21 5.37 3.37
N ILE A 26 9.04 6.00 3.40
CA ILE A 26 7.99 5.79 2.40
C ILE A 26 8.51 6.14 1.01
N GLY A 27 9.14 7.31 0.85
CA GLY A 27 9.70 7.75 -0.42
C GLY A 27 10.75 6.79 -0.95
N GLU A 28 11.73 6.40 -0.13
CA GLU A 28 12.76 5.42 -0.50
C GLU A 28 12.12 4.13 -1.01
N ARG A 29 11.13 3.60 -0.27
CA ARG A 29 10.46 2.36 -0.61
C ARG A 29 9.70 2.46 -1.93
N LEU A 30 8.91 3.52 -2.14
CA LEU A 30 8.09 3.68 -3.34
C LEU A 30 8.96 3.91 -4.58
N ILE A 31 10.01 4.73 -4.47
CA ILE A 31 10.96 5.00 -5.56
C ILE A 31 11.72 3.72 -5.91
N LYS A 32 12.29 3.02 -4.92
CA LYS A 32 13.10 1.83 -5.17
C LYS A 32 12.31 0.67 -5.77
N GLN A 33 11.08 0.46 -5.31
CA GLN A 33 10.32 -0.74 -5.69
C GLN A 33 9.45 -0.55 -6.91
N TYR A 34 8.90 0.66 -7.08
CA TYR A 34 7.92 0.96 -8.14
C TYR A 34 8.39 2.04 -9.11
N ALA A 35 9.64 2.50 -9.00
CA ALA A 35 10.16 3.61 -9.80
C ALA A 35 9.24 4.84 -9.77
N ALA A 36 8.63 5.09 -8.60
CA ALA A 36 7.74 6.23 -8.40
C ALA A 36 8.52 7.54 -8.57
N THR A 37 7.90 8.54 -9.20
CA THR A 37 8.45 9.89 -9.25
C THR A 37 7.84 10.72 -8.12
N GLN A 38 8.69 11.18 -7.20
CA GLN A 38 8.27 12.10 -6.14
C GLN A 38 8.24 13.54 -6.66
N ILE A 39 7.13 14.24 -6.45
CA ILE A 39 6.96 15.66 -6.81
C ILE A 39 6.29 16.45 -5.68
N THR A 40 6.45 17.77 -5.72
CA THR A 40 5.73 18.67 -4.80
C THR A 40 4.27 18.82 -5.24
N LYS A 41 3.41 19.26 -4.31
CA LYS A 41 2.00 19.50 -4.61
C LYS A 41 1.80 20.62 -5.64
N GLU A 42 2.65 21.65 -5.64
CA GLU A 42 2.57 22.74 -6.62
C GLU A 42 2.82 22.22 -8.04
N LYS A 43 3.85 21.38 -8.21
CA LYS A 43 4.12 20.72 -9.50
C LYS A 43 3.01 19.76 -9.89
N PHE A 44 2.42 19.07 -8.92
CA PHE A 44 1.29 18.19 -9.18
C PHE A 44 0.08 18.94 -9.75
N ILE A 45 -0.26 20.09 -9.15
CA ILE A 45 -1.34 20.95 -9.63
C ILE A 45 -1.04 21.48 -11.03
N GLU A 46 0.18 21.97 -11.25
CA GLU A 46 0.58 22.57 -12.53
C GLU A 46 0.50 21.57 -13.68
N LEU A 47 0.99 20.34 -13.46
CA LEU A 47 1.24 19.38 -14.52
C LEU A 47 0.14 18.33 -14.69
N TYR A 48 -0.61 18.03 -13.62
CA TYR A 48 -1.52 16.87 -13.61
C TYR A 48 -2.95 17.23 -13.22
N ASP A 49 -3.15 17.98 -12.12
CA ASP A 49 -4.51 18.26 -11.63
C ASP A 49 -4.67 19.70 -11.11
N PRO A 50 -4.94 20.66 -12.02
CA PRO A 50 -5.20 22.05 -11.65
C PRO A 50 -6.45 22.23 -10.76
N SER A 51 -7.34 21.23 -10.72
CA SER A 51 -8.57 21.26 -9.94
C SER A 51 -8.39 20.76 -8.51
N PHE A 52 -7.29 20.05 -8.23
CA PHE A 52 -6.99 19.41 -6.94
C PHE A 52 -7.18 20.33 -5.72
N PRO A 53 -6.78 21.62 -5.73
CA PRO A 53 -6.99 22.50 -4.56
C PRO A 53 -8.46 22.81 -4.25
N LYS A 54 -9.39 22.49 -5.17
CA LYS A 54 -10.83 22.69 -5.02
C LYS A 54 -11.56 21.40 -4.64
N ASP A 55 -10.87 20.26 -4.59
CA ASP A 55 -11.46 19.00 -4.20
C ASP A 55 -11.84 19.08 -2.71
N PRO A 56 -13.15 19.04 -2.36
CA PRO A 56 -13.59 19.16 -0.97
C PRO A 56 -13.21 17.94 -0.11
N TYR A 57 -12.76 16.85 -0.72
CA TYR A 57 -12.33 15.63 -0.05
C TYR A 57 -10.81 15.52 0.06
N ALA A 58 -10.06 16.39 -0.63
CA ALA A 58 -8.62 16.47 -0.49
C ALA A 58 -8.27 17.47 0.63
N ASP A 59 -7.61 17.01 1.68
CA ASP A 59 -7.03 17.91 2.68
C ASP A 59 -5.76 18.58 2.13
N PHE A 60 -5.95 19.52 1.22
CA PHE A 60 -4.88 20.13 0.44
C PHE A 60 -3.79 20.79 1.32
N HIS A 61 -4.19 21.31 2.49
CA HIS A 61 -3.30 22.09 3.36
C HIS A 61 -2.22 21.23 3.99
N THR A 62 -2.53 19.98 4.33
CA THR A 62 -1.59 19.05 4.98
C THR A 62 -0.82 18.20 3.97
N VAL A 63 -1.04 18.36 2.66
CA VAL A 63 -0.29 17.62 1.62
C VAL A 63 1.19 17.95 1.74
N ALA A 64 1.98 16.91 1.97
CA ALA A 64 3.43 16.96 2.11
C ALA A 64 4.14 16.60 0.79
N THR A 65 3.67 15.58 0.09
CA THR A 65 4.29 15.12 -1.17
C THR A 65 3.33 14.31 -2.02
N VAL A 66 3.63 14.20 -3.32
CA VAL A 66 2.90 13.34 -4.26
C VAL A 66 3.86 12.36 -4.94
N TYR A 67 3.43 11.11 -5.09
CA TYR A 67 4.14 10.07 -5.82
C TYR A 67 3.36 9.68 -7.07
N ILE A 68 4.02 9.74 -8.22
CA ILE A 68 3.47 9.46 -9.53
C ILE A 68 4.01 8.11 -10.02
N PHE A 69 3.11 7.18 -10.37
CA PHE A 69 3.48 5.84 -10.85
C PHE A 69 3.23 5.70 -12.34
N ARG A 70 4.28 5.73 -13.16
CA ARG A 70 4.17 5.61 -14.63
C ARG A 70 5.15 4.60 -15.24
N ASP A 71 6.11 4.11 -14.47
CA ASP A 71 7.04 3.09 -14.93
C ASP A 71 6.31 1.76 -15.17
N GLU A 72 6.59 1.12 -16.31
CA GLU A 72 5.88 -0.09 -16.73
C GLU A 72 6.12 -1.27 -15.78
N GLU A 73 7.38 -1.47 -15.36
CA GLU A 73 7.74 -2.55 -14.44
C GLU A 73 7.22 -2.27 -13.02
N GLY A 74 7.28 -1.01 -12.60
CA GLY A 74 6.66 -0.53 -11.36
C GLY A 74 5.16 -0.81 -11.33
N MET A 75 4.43 -0.50 -12.41
CA MET A 75 3.00 -0.77 -12.53
C MET A 75 2.69 -2.27 -12.54
N LYS A 76 3.48 -3.09 -13.25
CA LYS A 76 3.34 -4.56 -13.22
C LYS A 76 3.43 -5.09 -11.78
N LYS A 77 4.37 -4.58 -10.98
CA LYS A 77 4.47 -4.93 -9.56
C LYS A 77 3.28 -4.44 -8.74
N LEU A 78 2.86 -3.18 -8.90
CA LEU A 78 1.70 -2.63 -8.18
C LEU A 78 0.40 -3.41 -8.44
N LEU A 79 0.26 -3.99 -9.63
CA LEU A 79 -0.88 -4.80 -10.03
C LEU A 79 -0.78 -6.28 -9.62
N THR A 80 0.19 -6.67 -8.80
CA THR A 80 0.40 -8.08 -8.44
C THR A 80 -0.80 -8.69 -7.71
N LEU A 81 -1.58 -7.88 -6.99
CA LEU A 81 -2.75 -8.32 -6.21
C LEU A 81 -4.08 -8.14 -6.95
N ASP A 82 -4.05 -7.57 -8.15
CA ASP A 82 -5.23 -7.28 -8.96
C ASP A 82 -5.52 -8.46 -9.90
N SER A 83 -6.80 -8.76 -10.07
CA SER A 83 -7.29 -9.78 -11.00
C SER A 83 -7.08 -9.35 -12.46
N PRO A 84 -7.12 -10.27 -13.44
CA PRO A 84 -6.97 -9.92 -14.85
C PRO A 84 -7.93 -8.82 -15.34
N ASP A 85 -9.20 -8.88 -14.91
CA ASP A 85 -10.21 -7.89 -15.30
C ASP A 85 -9.95 -6.51 -14.66
N GLU A 86 -9.54 -6.49 -13.38
CA GLU A 86 -9.16 -5.26 -12.69
C GLU A 86 -7.92 -4.62 -13.32
N LYS A 87 -6.94 -5.42 -13.76
CA LYS A 87 -5.77 -4.90 -14.49
C LYS A 87 -6.18 -4.22 -15.79
N LYS A 88 -7.11 -4.83 -16.52
CA LYS A 88 -7.62 -4.26 -17.77
C LYS A 88 -8.30 -2.91 -17.50
N SER A 89 -9.21 -2.87 -16.52
CA SER A 89 -9.88 -1.62 -16.10
C SER A 89 -8.87 -0.56 -15.67
N PHE A 90 -7.86 -0.94 -14.87
CA PHE A 90 -6.81 -0.03 -14.43
C PHE A 90 -6.09 0.63 -15.63
N TYR A 91 -5.68 -0.16 -16.62
CA TYR A 91 -5.01 0.39 -17.80
C TYR A 91 -5.94 1.28 -18.66
N GLU A 92 -7.24 0.95 -18.74
CA GLU A 92 -8.23 1.81 -19.39
C GLU A 92 -8.35 3.16 -18.64
N ASP A 93 -8.47 3.12 -17.32
CA ASP A 93 -8.65 4.32 -16.49
C ASP A 93 -7.40 5.22 -16.51
N ILE A 94 -6.18 4.68 -16.35
CA ILE A 94 -4.97 5.51 -16.39
C ILE A 94 -4.70 6.12 -17.77
N ASN A 95 -5.19 5.51 -18.85
CA ASN A 95 -5.07 6.08 -20.19
C ASN A 95 -6.02 7.26 -20.40
N ILE A 96 -7.16 7.26 -19.69
CA ILE A 96 -8.15 8.33 -19.77
C ILE A 96 -7.80 9.47 -18.81
N TYR A 97 -7.45 9.13 -17.57
CA TYR A 97 -7.30 10.10 -16.48
C TYR A 97 -5.85 10.38 -16.08
N HIS A 98 -4.88 9.60 -16.57
CA HIS A 98 -3.46 9.78 -16.29
C HIS A 98 -3.12 9.90 -14.80
N SER A 99 -3.75 9.12 -13.92
CA SER A 99 -3.82 9.47 -12.50
C SER A 99 -3.52 8.36 -11.49
N CYS A 100 -2.71 7.35 -11.79
CA CYS A 100 -2.22 6.44 -10.73
C CYS A 100 -1.20 7.17 -9.82
N ASN A 101 -1.68 7.77 -8.73
CA ASN A 101 -0.92 8.67 -7.86
C ASN A 101 -1.20 8.36 -6.39
N LEU A 102 -0.20 8.55 -5.54
CA LEU A 102 -0.38 8.57 -4.08
C LEU A 102 -0.04 9.96 -3.55
N ILE A 103 -1.01 10.61 -2.92
CA ILE A 103 -0.88 11.92 -2.30
C ILE A 103 -0.81 11.69 -0.80
N LEU A 104 0.28 12.14 -0.17
CA LEU A 104 0.49 11.96 1.26
C LEU A 104 0.33 13.29 2.01
N ASN A 105 -0.42 13.23 3.09
CA ASN A 105 -0.59 14.28 4.06
C ASN A 105 0.31 14.03 5.27
N SER A 106 0.77 15.12 5.88
CA SER A 106 1.56 15.08 7.11
C SER A 106 1.37 16.38 7.88
N GLU A 107 0.89 16.27 9.11
CA GLU A 107 0.75 17.42 10.01
C GLU A 107 2.10 17.84 10.61
N ASP A 108 3.00 16.90 10.85
CA ASP A 108 4.29 17.12 11.51
C ASP A 108 5.50 17.11 10.57
N GLN A 109 5.28 16.87 9.28
CA GLN A 109 6.29 16.72 8.23
C GLN A 109 7.28 15.56 8.44
N VAL A 110 6.96 14.62 9.34
CA VAL A 110 7.78 13.43 9.64
C VAL A 110 7.02 12.16 9.31
N TYR A 111 5.79 12.04 9.80
CA TYR A 111 4.94 10.86 9.65
C TYR A 111 3.72 11.14 8.79
N VAL A 112 3.14 10.10 8.20
CA VAL A 112 1.91 10.23 7.43
C VAL A 112 0.72 10.47 8.36
N SER A 113 -0.11 11.46 8.04
CA SER A 113 -1.39 11.75 8.71
C SER A 113 -2.60 11.57 7.78
N GLY A 114 -2.35 11.22 6.52
CA GLY A 114 -3.38 10.98 5.51
C GLY A 114 -2.75 10.46 4.22
N GLY A 115 -3.49 9.63 3.49
CA GLY A 115 -3.07 9.11 2.20
C GLY A 115 -4.24 8.98 1.25
N THR A 116 -4.18 9.67 0.11
CA THR A 116 -5.19 9.57 -0.94
C THR A 116 -4.57 8.96 -2.17
N THR A 117 -5.15 7.86 -2.63
CA THR A 117 -4.75 7.24 -3.90
C THR A 117 -5.72 7.66 -4.99
N GLN A 118 -5.22 8.28 -6.05
CA GLN A 118 -5.95 8.43 -7.31
C GLN A 118 -5.64 7.20 -8.16
N ILE A 119 -6.68 6.55 -8.72
CA ILE A 119 -6.62 5.26 -9.44
C ILE A 119 -5.62 4.29 -8.76
N GLY A 120 -6.05 3.74 -7.64
CA GLY A 120 -5.22 2.87 -6.81
C GLY A 120 -5.20 1.42 -7.26
N THR A 121 -4.12 0.73 -6.88
CA THR A 121 -4.05 -0.73 -6.92
C THR A 121 -4.25 -1.29 -5.53
N LYS A 122 -4.69 -2.54 -5.45
CA LYS A 122 -4.82 -3.25 -4.16
C LYS A 122 -3.53 -3.26 -3.35
N LEU A 123 -2.39 -3.40 -4.03
CA LEU A 123 -1.09 -3.40 -3.39
C LEU A 123 -0.76 -2.02 -2.82
N LEU A 124 -0.98 -0.94 -3.58
CA LEU A 124 -0.70 0.42 -3.12
C LEU A 124 -1.58 0.81 -1.93
N CYS A 125 -2.85 0.38 -1.91
CA CYS A 125 -3.72 0.57 -0.75
C CYS A 125 -3.17 -0.14 0.50
N LEU A 126 -2.72 -1.40 0.38
CA LEU A 126 -2.11 -2.12 1.50
C LEU A 126 -0.82 -1.48 1.99
N GLU A 127 0.06 -1.04 1.08
CA GLU A 127 1.28 -0.28 1.41
C GLU A 127 0.93 0.99 2.19
N THR A 128 -0.07 1.73 1.72
CA THR A 128 -0.53 2.96 2.37
C THR A 128 -0.98 2.68 3.80
N ASP A 129 -1.78 1.63 4.04
CA ASP A 129 -2.20 1.23 5.38
C ASP A 129 -1.00 0.81 6.25
N ILE A 130 -0.01 0.11 5.68
CA ILE A 130 1.20 -0.33 6.42
C ILE A 130 2.01 0.86 6.93
N PHE A 131 2.07 1.97 6.18
CA PHE A 131 2.86 3.14 6.56
C PHE A 131 2.42 3.77 7.89
N TRP A 132 1.14 3.66 8.23
CA TRP A 132 0.60 4.11 9.52
C TRP A 132 1.04 3.24 10.70
N GLY A 133 1.44 2.01 10.42
CA GLY A 133 1.86 1.09 11.46
C GLY A 133 0.71 0.54 12.32
N VAL A 134 1.10 0.01 13.47
CA VAL A 134 0.21 -0.52 14.52
C VAL A 134 0.71 0.00 15.86
N ASP A 135 -0.24 0.39 16.71
CA ASP A 135 0.02 0.86 18.07
C ASP A 135 0.82 -0.20 18.85
N GLU A 136 1.86 0.21 19.58
CA GLU A 136 2.81 -0.71 20.24
C GLU A 136 2.10 -1.66 21.22
N GLU A 137 1.08 -1.16 21.93
CA GLU A 137 0.26 -1.95 22.85
C GLU A 137 -0.58 -3.03 22.14
N GLU A 138 -0.88 -2.84 20.85
CA GLU A 138 -1.63 -3.78 20.03
C GLU A 138 -0.73 -4.77 19.28
N ALA A 139 0.59 -4.54 19.24
CA ALA A 139 1.58 -5.33 18.51
C ALA A 139 1.93 -6.67 19.20
N VAL A 140 0.90 -7.43 19.58
CA VAL A 140 1.00 -8.72 20.28
C VAL A 140 0.28 -9.82 19.52
N LEU A 141 0.83 -11.04 19.54
CA LEU A 141 0.18 -12.20 18.94
C LEU A 141 -1.18 -12.51 19.60
N GLY A 142 -2.15 -12.94 18.79
CA GLY A 142 -3.55 -13.05 19.20
C GLY A 142 -4.36 -11.76 18.97
N ASN A 143 -3.73 -10.61 18.75
CA ASN A 143 -4.41 -9.42 18.28
C ASN A 143 -4.66 -9.52 16.76
N VAL A 144 -5.93 -9.57 16.36
CA VAL A 144 -6.36 -9.73 14.96
C VAL A 144 -5.86 -8.60 14.05
N ARG A 145 -5.76 -7.37 14.54
CA ARG A 145 -5.26 -6.23 13.77
C ARG A 145 -3.77 -6.41 13.49
N PHE A 146 -2.99 -6.76 14.51
CA PHE A 146 -1.56 -6.99 14.35
C PHE A 146 -1.24 -8.22 13.50
N GLU A 147 -1.96 -9.32 13.67
CA GLU A 147 -1.79 -10.48 12.79
C GLU A 147 -2.17 -10.17 11.34
N SER A 148 -3.16 -9.31 11.11
CA SER A 148 -3.48 -8.80 9.78
C SER A 148 -2.37 -7.92 9.21
N TYR A 149 -1.73 -7.09 10.04
CA TYR A 149 -0.57 -6.28 9.65
C TYR A 149 0.63 -7.17 9.23
N LEU A 150 0.97 -8.21 10.00
CA LEU A 150 2.01 -9.17 9.64
C LEU A 150 1.72 -9.86 8.29
N LYS A 151 0.46 -10.25 8.07
CA LYS A 151 0.02 -10.80 6.78
C LYS A 151 0.12 -9.77 5.65
N ALA A 152 -0.19 -8.50 5.90
CA ALA A 152 -0.06 -7.43 4.93
C ALA A 152 1.42 -7.23 4.53
N LEU A 153 2.32 -7.13 5.52
CA LEU A 153 3.76 -7.03 5.31
C LEU A 153 4.30 -8.18 4.45
N TYR A 154 3.81 -9.40 4.69
CA TYR A 154 4.13 -10.57 3.88
C TYR A 154 3.59 -10.47 2.44
N LEU A 155 2.34 -10.08 2.25
CA LEU A 155 1.72 -9.99 0.91
C LEU A 155 2.42 -8.98 -0.01
N VAL A 156 2.73 -7.81 0.53
CA VAL A 156 3.39 -6.72 -0.22
C VAL A 156 4.91 -6.94 -0.31
N GLY A 157 5.45 -7.88 0.46
CA GLY A 157 6.81 -8.39 0.31
C GLY A 157 7.87 -7.69 1.17
N TYR A 158 7.49 -7.10 2.31
CA TYR A 158 8.45 -6.71 3.35
C TYR A 158 9.04 -7.93 4.05
N ILE A 159 8.19 -8.92 4.36
CA ILE A 159 8.61 -10.21 4.89
C ILE A 159 8.66 -11.20 3.74
N GLN A 160 9.82 -11.82 3.54
CA GLN A 160 10.06 -12.79 2.47
C GLN A 160 10.79 -14.00 3.05
N PHE A 161 10.45 -15.19 2.55
CA PHE A 161 11.12 -16.43 2.91
C PHE A 161 11.82 -17.02 1.68
N GLU A 162 12.96 -17.66 1.90
CA GLU A 162 13.64 -18.41 0.85
C GLU A 162 12.77 -19.60 0.41
N ASN A 163 12.62 -19.79 -0.91
CA ASN A 163 11.83 -20.86 -1.52
C ASN A 163 10.36 -20.92 -1.04
N ASP A 164 9.71 -19.77 -0.91
CA ASP A 164 8.36 -19.66 -0.37
C ASP A 164 7.26 -20.12 -1.36
N PRO A 165 6.63 -21.29 -1.15
CA PRO A 165 5.56 -21.75 -2.01
C PRO A 165 4.21 -21.09 -1.69
N LEU A 166 4.09 -20.36 -0.57
CA LEU A 166 2.83 -19.81 -0.08
C LEU A 166 2.54 -18.43 -0.63
N ILE A 167 3.55 -17.62 -0.95
CA ILE A 167 3.34 -16.22 -1.31
C ILE A 167 2.43 -16.08 -2.55
N GLU A 168 2.66 -16.87 -3.60
CA GLU A 168 1.83 -16.78 -4.80
C GLU A 168 0.42 -17.31 -4.54
N LYS A 169 0.27 -18.34 -3.71
CA LYS A 169 -1.05 -18.82 -3.28
C LYS A 169 -1.81 -17.76 -2.48
N ALA A 170 -1.12 -17.00 -1.64
CA ALA A 170 -1.69 -15.91 -0.86
C ALA A 170 -2.14 -14.75 -1.75
N ARG A 171 -1.30 -14.35 -2.70
CA ARG A 171 -1.61 -13.32 -3.71
C ARG A 171 -2.77 -13.73 -4.58
N GLN A 172 -2.81 -15.00 -5.01
CA GLN A 172 -3.91 -15.55 -5.79
C GLN A 172 -5.24 -15.48 -5.03
N ARG A 173 -5.28 -15.86 -3.74
CA ARG A 173 -6.50 -15.68 -2.92
C ARG A 173 -6.92 -14.21 -2.81
N TYR A 174 -5.96 -13.30 -2.69
CA TYR A 174 -6.30 -11.86 -2.66
C TYR A 174 -6.95 -11.41 -3.98
N ARG A 175 -6.45 -11.88 -5.13
CA ARG A 175 -7.08 -11.64 -6.46
C ARG A 175 -8.50 -12.19 -6.52
N GLU A 176 -8.73 -13.37 -5.95
CA GLU A 176 -10.05 -14.04 -5.89
C GLU A 176 -11.07 -13.38 -4.95
N GLY A 177 -10.70 -12.29 -4.27
CA GLY A 177 -11.64 -11.52 -3.44
C GLY A 177 -11.54 -11.79 -1.94
N TYR A 178 -10.62 -12.66 -1.50
CA TYR A 178 -10.34 -12.82 -0.07
C TYR A 178 -9.61 -11.58 0.46
N ARG A 179 -9.97 -11.11 1.66
CA ARG A 179 -9.42 -9.89 2.27
C ARG A 179 -8.89 -10.15 3.67
N LEU A 180 -7.93 -9.33 4.10
CA LEU A 180 -7.50 -9.29 5.49
C LEU A 180 -8.62 -8.66 6.33
N GLN A 181 -8.80 -9.12 7.57
CA GLN A 181 -9.94 -8.68 8.38
C GLN A 181 -9.85 -7.20 8.81
N ARG A 182 -8.65 -6.62 8.86
CA ARG A 182 -8.40 -5.28 9.39
C ARG A 182 -7.41 -4.44 8.57
N PHE A 183 -7.04 -4.86 7.36
CA PHE A 183 -6.08 -4.16 6.50
C PHE A 183 -6.52 -4.21 5.03
N GLY A 184 -6.35 -3.12 4.29
CA GLY A 184 -6.75 -2.97 2.90
C GLY A 184 -8.26 -2.79 2.69
N THR A 185 -8.70 -2.88 1.44
CA THR A 185 -10.10 -2.68 1.05
C THR A 185 -11.00 -3.76 1.65
N GLN A 186 -11.93 -3.37 2.54
CA GLN A 186 -12.80 -4.30 3.27
C GLN A 186 -14.09 -4.69 2.52
N THR A 187 -14.29 -4.22 1.29
CA THR A 187 -15.39 -4.66 0.42
C THR A 187 -15.04 -6.01 -0.23
N GLY A 188 -15.32 -7.12 0.46
CA GLY A 188 -15.03 -8.47 -0.02
C GLY A 188 -15.56 -9.59 0.88
N ASN A 189 -15.28 -10.84 0.51
CA ASN A 189 -15.68 -12.00 1.31
C ASN A 189 -14.79 -12.12 2.55
N ASN A 190 -15.37 -11.92 3.74
CA ASN A 190 -14.69 -11.98 5.04
C ASN A 190 -14.36 -13.42 5.52
N THR A 191 -14.39 -14.40 4.62
CA THR A 191 -14.02 -15.78 4.95
C THR A 191 -12.49 -15.93 4.97
N LYS A 192 -11.99 -16.57 6.02
CA LYS A 192 -10.57 -16.79 6.39
C LYS A 192 -9.55 -16.57 5.26
N PHE A 193 -8.83 -15.45 5.36
CA PHE A 193 -7.61 -15.20 4.58
C PHE A 193 -6.47 -16.10 5.08
N LEU A 194 -6.39 -17.27 4.44
CA LEU A 194 -5.47 -18.39 4.69
C LEU A 194 -5.62 -19.04 6.07
#